data_AF-A0A413ZT21-F1
#
_entry.id   AF-A0A413ZT21-F1
#
_cell.length_a   1.000
_cell.length_b   1.000
_cell.length_c   1.000
_cell.angle_alpha   90.00
_cell.angle_beta   90.00
_cell.angle_gamma   90.00
#
_symmetry.space_group_name_H-M   'P 1'
#
loop_
_entity.id
_entity.type
_entity.pdbx_description
1 polymer ?
#
loop_
_entity_poly.entity_id
_entity_poly.type
_entity_poly.pdbx_seq_one_letter_code
_entity_poly.pdbx_strand_id
1 'polypeptide(L)'
;MATKSSIHIKPCNIASSEAHNRRTAEYMRNIGESRIYVVPELSTDNEQWINPDFGTPELRTHYDNIKQMVKEKTGRAMQEKERERKGKNGKIIKVAGCSPIREGVLLIRPDTTLADVRKFGEECQRRWGITPLQI
;
A
#
# COMPACT_ATOMS: atom_id res chain seq x y z
N MET A 1 25.92 -18.83 2.25
CA MET A 1 24.46 -18.98 2.12
C MET A 1 23.91 -17.68 1.57
N ALA A 2 23.07 -17.70 0.53
CA ALA A 2 22.41 -16.48 0.08
C ALA A 2 21.35 -16.07 1.13
N THR A 3 21.47 -14.86 1.69
CA THR A 3 20.44 -14.29 2.57
C THR A 3 19.15 -14.21 1.79
N LYS A 4 18.14 -14.99 2.18
CA LYS A 4 16.82 -14.93 1.55
C LYS A 4 16.19 -13.59 1.91
N SER A 5 15.99 -12.73 0.92
CA SER A 5 15.15 -11.55 1.07
C SER A 5 13.68 -11.94 0.88
N SER A 6 12.80 -11.31 1.64
CA SER A 6 11.36 -11.45 1.51
C SER A 6 10.70 -10.09 1.57
N ILE A 7 9.58 -9.93 0.87
CA ILE A 7 8.80 -8.69 0.89
C ILE A 7 7.76 -8.83 1.99
N HIS A 8 7.84 -7.98 3.01
CA HIS A 8 6.83 -7.91 4.05
C HIS A 8 5.68 -7.01 3.58
N ILE A 9 4.56 -7.63 3.19
CA ILE A 9 3.35 -6.92 2.76
C ILE A 9 2.45 -6.64 3.97
N LYS A 10 2.25 -5.37 4.29
CA LYS A 10 1.46 -4.90 5.44
C LYS A 10 0.33 -3.96 5.01
N PRO A 11 -0.67 -3.71 5.87
CA PRO A 11 -1.66 -2.66 5.63
C PRO A 11 -0.98 -1.31 5.34
N CYS A 12 -1.43 -0.62 4.30
CA CYS A 12 -0.91 0.70 3.96
C CYS A 12 -1.48 1.77 4.92
N ASN A 13 -0.62 2.64 5.44
CA ASN A 13 -1.05 3.81 6.18
C ASN A 13 -1.31 4.97 5.21
N ILE A 14 -2.52 5.00 4.62
CA ILE A 14 -2.88 6.01 3.61
C ILE A 14 -2.75 7.46 4.10
N ALA A 15 -2.68 7.71 5.41
CA ALA A 15 -2.49 9.05 5.97
C ALA A 15 -1.04 9.56 5.84
N SER A 16 -0.05 8.67 5.74
CA SER A 16 1.36 9.05 5.70
C SER A 16 2.12 8.48 4.50
N SER A 17 1.71 7.32 3.98
CA SER A 17 2.45 6.62 2.92
C SER A 17 2.52 7.43 1.64
N GLU A 18 1.47 8.15 1.25
CA GLU A 18 1.51 9.00 0.06
C GLU A 18 2.50 10.16 0.21
N ALA A 19 2.47 10.86 1.34
CA ALA A 19 3.38 11.95 1.62
C ALA A 19 4.83 11.48 1.71
N HIS A 20 5.05 10.29 2.27
CA HIS A 20 6.34 9.61 2.25
C HIS A 20 6.76 9.31 0.82
N ASN A 21 5.98 8.57 0.04
CA ASN A 21 6.31 8.16 -1.33
C ASN A 21 6.63 9.35 -2.24
N ARG A 22 5.85 10.44 -2.14
CA ARG A 22 6.06 11.68 -2.91
C ARG A 22 7.14 12.59 -2.35
N ARG A 23 7.77 12.24 -1.22
CA ARG A 23 8.80 13.03 -0.52
C ARG A 23 8.35 14.48 -0.31
N THR A 24 7.11 14.70 0.14
CA THR A 24 6.59 16.07 0.27
C THR A 24 7.45 16.90 1.21
N ALA A 25 7.61 18.20 0.91
CA ALA A 25 8.47 19.07 1.72
C ALA A 25 8.05 19.11 3.20
N GLU A 26 6.74 19.06 3.48
CA GLU A 26 6.23 18.97 4.85
C GLU A 26 6.62 17.66 5.52
N TYR A 27 6.46 16.53 4.83
CA TYR A 27 6.86 15.24 5.36
C TYR A 27 8.36 15.21 5.66
N MET A 28 9.19 15.66 4.72
CA MET A 28 10.64 15.69 4.86
C MET A 28 11.12 16.60 6.01
N ARG A 29 10.42 17.70 6.30
CA ARG A 29 10.71 18.53 7.49
C ARG A 29 10.37 17.83 8.81
N ASN A 30 9.39 16.93 8.80
CA ASN A 30 8.86 16.29 10.01
C ASN A 30 9.46 14.91 10.28
N ILE A 31 10.18 14.30 9.33
CA ILE A 31 10.93 13.08 9.61
C ILE A 31 12.16 13.42 10.45
N GLY A 32 12.23 12.90 11.67
CA GLY A 32 13.38 13.10 12.54
C GLY A 32 14.66 12.52 11.94
N GLU A 33 15.80 13.17 12.21
CA GLU A 33 17.12 12.82 11.64
C GLU A 33 17.52 11.35 11.83
N SER A 34 17.10 10.73 12.95
CA SER A 34 17.33 9.31 13.26
C SER A 34 16.58 8.31 12.38
N ARG A 35 15.69 8.78 11.49
CA ARG A 35 14.93 7.97 10.52
C ARG A 35 15.33 8.24 9.07
N ILE A 36 16.38 9.02 8.84
CA ILE A 36 16.84 9.43 7.50
C ILE A 36 17.64 8.28 6.88
N TYR A 37 16.94 7.31 6.30
CA TYR A 37 17.48 6.44 5.25
C TYR A 37 17.28 7.04 3.85
N VAL A 38 16.74 8.27 3.79
CA VAL A 38 16.49 9.02 2.55
C VAL A 38 17.64 10.00 2.36
N VAL A 39 18.30 9.96 1.22
CA VAL A 39 19.32 10.95 0.85
C VAL A 39 18.62 12.06 0.05
N PRO A 40 18.37 13.25 0.61
CA PRO A 40 17.56 14.29 -0.04
C PRO A 40 18.11 14.70 -1.41
N GLU A 41 19.43 14.71 -1.57
CA GLU A 41 20.15 15.09 -2.78
C GLU A 41 19.84 14.15 -3.96
N LEU A 42 19.44 12.90 -3.67
CA LEU A 42 19.08 11.90 -4.69
C LEU A 42 17.58 11.84 -4.95
N SER A 43 16.76 12.62 -4.23
CA SER A 43 15.29 12.48 -4.32
C SER A 43 14.72 12.94 -5.66
N THR A 44 15.44 13.79 -6.41
CA THR A 44 15.09 14.21 -7.77
C THR A 44 15.22 13.09 -8.79
N ASP A 45 16.01 12.07 -8.48
CA ASP A 45 16.27 10.93 -9.37
C ASP A 45 15.26 9.79 -9.17
N ASN A 46 14.36 9.92 -8.19
CA ASN A 46 13.32 8.93 -7.94
C ASN A 46 12.37 8.85 -9.15
N GLU A 47 12.24 7.64 -9.68
CA GLU A 47 11.20 7.31 -10.64
C GLU A 47 9.92 6.88 -9.92
N GLN A 48 8.77 7.07 -10.57
CA GLN A 48 7.49 6.58 -10.10
C GLN A 48 6.67 6.00 -11.23
N TRP A 49 5.88 4.97 -10.93
CA TRP A 49 4.84 4.50 -11.84
C TRP A 49 3.50 4.46 -11.13
N ILE A 50 2.48 5.05 -11.76
CA ILE A 50 1.11 5.04 -11.29
C ILE A 50 0.29 4.16 -12.23
N ASN A 51 -0.54 3.29 -11.66
CA ASN A 51 -1.40 2.43 -12.45
C ASN A 51 -2.48 3.28 -13.16
N PRO A 52 -2.49 3.33 -14.51
CA PRO A 52 -3.42 4.17 -15.26
C PRO A 52 -4.89 3.73 -15.11
N ASP A 53 -5.15 2.47 -14.77
CA ASP A 53 -6.50 1.91 -14.65
C ASP A 53 -7.30 2.51 -13.49
N PHE A 54 -6.63 3.17 -12.53
CA PHE A 54 -7.26 3.72 -11.34
C PHE A 54 -7.49 5.24 -11.40
N GLY A 55 -7.10 5.91 -12.49
CA GLY A 55 -7.45 7.30 -12.82
C GLY A 55 -6.87 8.41 -11.94
N THR A 56 -6.34 8.09 -10.76
CA THR A 56 -5.70 9.03 -9.83
C THR A 56 -4.52 8.34 -9.12
N PRO A 57 -3.46 9.07 -8.72
CA PRO A 57 -2.41 8.54 -7.85
C PRO A 57 -2.76 8.61 -6.34
N GLU A 58 -3.91 9.15 -5.97
CA GLU A 58 -4.26 9.41 -4.57
C GLU A 58 -4.76 8.15 -3.86
N LEU A 59 -4.00 7.72 -2.84
CA LEU A 59 -4.34 6.55 -2.02
C LEU A 59 -5.68 6.71 -1.31
N ARG A 60 -6.02 7.94 -0.91
CA ARG A 60 -7.30 8.23 -0.27
C ARG A 60 -8.47 8.00 -1.22
N THR A 61 -8.36 8.52 -2.43
CA THR A 61 -9.39 8.35 -3.47
C THR A 61 -9.59 6.88 -3.80
N HIS A 62 -8.52 6.09 -3.93
CA HIS A 62 -8.62 4.64 -4.11
C HIS A 62 -9.34 3.94 -2.95
N TYR A 63 -9.00 4.30 -1.71
CA TYR A 63 -9.62 3.72 -0.54
C TYR A 63 -11.14 3.98 -0.51
N ASP A 64 -11.54 5.22 -0.78
CA ASP A 64 -12.93 5.64 -0.81
C ASP A 64 -13.70 4.98 -1.97
N ASN A 65 -13.08 4.82 -3.14
CA ASN A 65 -13.64 4.05 -4.27
C ASN A 65 -13.89 2.58 -3.90
N ILE A 66 -12.95 1.93 -3.19
CA ILE A 66 -13.13 0.55 -2.73
C ILE A 66 -14.28 0.48 -1.70
N LYS A 67 -14.38 1.45 -0.79
CA LYS A 67 -15.47 1.53 0.18
C LYS A 67 -16.83 1.62 -0.50
N GLN A 68 -16.94 2.45 -1.54
CA GLN A 68 -18.14 2.55 -2.37
C GLN A 68 -18.43 1.22 -3.07
N MET A 69 -17.45 0.61 -3.72
CA MET A 69 -17.61 -0.68 -4.41
C MET A 69 -18.08 -1.79 -3.47
N VAL A 70 -17.56 -1.86 -2.24
CA VAL A 70 -18.02 -2.84 -1.23
C VAL A 70 -19.50 -2.62 -0.91
N LYS A 71 -19.93 -1.37 -0.74
CA LYS A 71 -21.33 -1.03 -0.47
C LYS A 71 -22.24 -1.41 -1.64
N GLU A 72 -21.83 -1.11 -2.86
CA GLU A 72 -22.59 -1.43 -4.08
C GLU A 72 -22.71 -2.94 -4.29
N LYS A 73 -21.61 -3.69 -4.16
CA LYS A 73 -21.59 -5.13 -4.43
C LYS A 73 -22.20 -5.99 -3.32
N THR A 74 -22.16 -5.52 -2.07
CA THR A 74 -22.57 -6.34 -0.92
C THR A 74 -23.77 -5.80 -0.15
N GLY A 75 -24.21 -4.57 -0.45
CA GLY A 75 -25.21 -3.84 0.32
C GLY A 75 -24.73 -3.37 1.70
N ARG A 76 -23.48 -3.68 2.10
CA ARG A 76 -22.93 -3.40 3.44
C ARG A 76 -21.79 -2.40 3.38
N ALA A 77 -21.67 -1.55 4.40
CA ALA A 77 -20.50 -0.70 4.55
C ALA A 77 -19.24 -1.55 4.78
N MET A 78 -18.10 -1.08 4.25
CA MET A 78 -16.81 -1.71 4.49
C MET A 78 -16.48 -1.71 5.99
N GLN A 79 -16.09 -2.87 6.53
CA GLN A 79 -15.66 -3.00 7.91
C GLN A 79 -14.20 -2.56 8.02
N GLU A 80 -13.92 -1.36 8.50
CA GLU A 80 -12.55 -0.81 8.50
C GLU A 80 -11.75 -1.22 9.76
N LYS A 81 -12.42 -1.37 10.90
CA LYS A 81 -11.80 -1.71 12.18
C LYS A 81 -12.18 -3.11 12.61
N GLU A 82 -11.37 -3.72 13.47
CA GLU A 82 -11.81 -4.93 14.16
C GLU A 82 -13.02 -4.61 15.06
N ARG A 83 -13.95 -5.55 15.16
CA ARG A 83 -15.06 -5.44 16.11
C ARG A 83 -15.49 -6.80 16.60
N GLU A 84 -16.14 -6.81 17.74
CA GLU A 84 -16.80 -8.00 18.28
C GLU A 84 -18.31 -7.92 18.06
N ARG A 85 -18.94 -9.06 17.77
CA ARG A 85 -20.39 -9.18 17.74
C ARG A 85 -20.83 -10.46 18.43
N LYS A 86 -21.99 -10.43 19.09
CA LYS A 86 -22.58 -11.63 19.71
C LYS A 86 -23.33 -12.44 18.64
N GLY A 87 -22.99 -13.72 18.51
CA GLY A 87 -23.67 -14.67 17.64
C GLY A 87 -25.04 -15.09 18.19
N LYS A 88 -25.85 -15.75 17.35
CA LYS A 88 -27.19 -16.24 17.72
C LYS A 88 -27.17 -17.22 18.92
N ASN A 89 -26.05 -17.92 19.12
CA ASN A 89 -25.80 -18.84 20.22
C ASN A 89 -25.14 -18.16 21.44
N GLY A 90 -25.06 -16.82 21.46
CA GLY A 90 -24.45 -16.06 22.54
C GLY A 90 -22.92 -15.96 22.52
N LYS A 91 -22.23 -16.66 21.61
CA LYS A 91 -20.76 -16.63 21.49
C LYS A 91 -20.28 -15.31 20.89
N ILE A 92 -19.19 -14.75 21.43
CA ILE A 92 -18.52 -13.57 20.85
C ILE A 92 -17.78 -13.99 19.58
N ILE A 93 -18.03 -13.27 18.48
CA ILE A 93 -17.37 -13.43 17.18
C ILE A 93 -16.54 -12.18 16.91
N LYS A 94 -15.23 -12.36 16.75
CA LYS A 94 -14.32 -11.32 16.26
C LYS A 94 -14.48 -11.18 14.75
N VAL A 95 -14.71 -9.97 14.30
CA VAL A 95 -14.80 -9.60 12.89
C VAL A 95 -13.59 -8.72 12.60
N ALA A 96 -12.70 -9.21 11.74
CA ALA A 96 -11.51 -8.48 11.34
C ALA A 96 -11.86 -7.21 10.55
N GLY A 97 -11.03 -6.19 10.71
CA GLY A 97 -11.04 -5.00 9.84
C GLY A 97 -10.44 -5.30 8.47
N CYS A 98 -10.93 -4.62 7.45
CA CYS A 98 -10.43 -4.67 6.10
C CYS A 98 -9.25 -3.69 5.94
N SER A 99 -8.18 -4.16 5.30
CA SER A 99 -7.05 -3.35 4.84
C SER A 99 -6.92 -3.55 3.32
N PRO A 100 -7.74 -2.83 2.53
CA PRO A 100 -7.86 -3.10 1.09
C PRO A 100 -6.63 -2.63 0.31
N ILE A 101 -5.89 -1.66 0.84
CA ILE A 101 -4.61 -1.21 0.29
C ILE A 101 -3.50 -1.74 1.19
N ARG A 102 -2.48 -2.32 0.55
CA ARG A 102 -1.30 -2.87 1.22
C ARG A 102 -0.04 -2.32 0.58
N GLU A 103 1.03 -2.24 1.35
CA GLU A 103 2.33 -1.75 0.93
C GLU A 103 3.43 -2.75 1.27
N GLY A 104 4.49 -2.74 0.49
CA GLY A 104 5.69 -3.54 0.69
C GLY A 104 6.93 -2.80 0.21
N VAL A 105 8.08 -3.14 0.77
CA VAL A 105 9.37 -2.57 0.36
C VAL A 105 10.15 -3.64 -0.40
N LEU A 106 10.61 -3.26 -1.59
CA LEU A 106 11.45 -4.11 -2.44
C LEU A 106 12.92 -3.79 -2.18
N LEU A 107 13.72 -4.84 -1.97
CA LEU A 107 15.17 -4.73 -2.03
C LEU A 107 15.58 -4.93 -3.47
N ILE A 108 16.13 -3.88 -4.08
CA ILE A 108 16.54 -3.87 -5.48
C ILE A 108 18.06 -3.83 -5.59
N ARG A 109 18.58 -4.20 -6.76
CA ARG A 109 19.98 -3.94 -7.10
C ARG A 109 20.12 -2.52 -7.66
N PRO A 110 21.33 -1.92 -7.64
CA PRO A 110 21.55 -0.58 -8.18
C PRO A 110 21.18 -0.43 -9.68
N ASP A 111 21.20 -1.51 -10.44
CA ASP A 111 20.87 -1.57 -11.87
C ASP A 111 19.41 -1.96 -12.14
N THR A 112 18.59 -2.15 -11.10
CA THR A 112 17.16 -2.46 -11.26
C THR A 112 16.42 -1.22 -11.75
N THR A 113 15.69 -1.35 -12.86
CA THR A 113 14.92 -0.26 -13.46
C THR A 113 13.48 -0.23 -12.96
N LEU A 114 12.78 0.90 -13.12
CA LEU A 114 11.33 0.97 -12.89
C LEU A 114 10.55 -0.06 -13.71
N ALA A 115 11.00 -0.37 -14.94
CA ALA A 115 10.39 -1.38 -15.79
C ALA A 115 10.50 -2.80 -15.20
N ASP A 116 11.63 -3.14 -14.57
CA ASP A 116 11.81 -4.42 -13.88
C ASP A 116 10.86 -4.55 -12.69
N VAL A 117 10.68 -3.47 -11.92
CA VAL A 117 9.75 -3.44 -10.79
C VAL A 117 8.30 -3.54 -11.26
N ARG A 118 7.94 -2.89 -12.38
CA ARG A 118 6.62 -3.04 -13.00
C ARG A 118 6.35 -4.48 -13.42
N LYS A 119 7.31 -5.13 -14.09
CA LYS A 119 7.22 -6.54 -14.48
C LYS A 119 7.05 -7.46 -13.26
N PHE A 120 7.71 -7.14 -12.15
CA PHE A 120 7.48 -7.85 -10.88
C PHE A 120 6.04 -7.65 -10.36
N GLY A 121 5.50 -6.43 -10.45
CA GLY A 121 4.10 -6.13 -10.12
C GLY A 121 3.09 -6.90 -10.98
N GLU A 122 3.35 -7.01 -12.29
CA GLU A 122 2.54 -7.82 -13.22
C GLU A 122 2.55 -9.31 -12.84
N GLU A 123 3.71 -9.86 -12.49
CA GLU A 123 3.81 -11.23 -11.99
C GLU A 123 3.07 -11.42 -10.66
N CYS A 124 3.10 -10.41 -9.77
CA CYS A 124 2.32 -10.44 -8.53
C CYS A 124 0.81 -10.49 -8.79
N GLN A 125 0.32 -9.69 -9.74
CA GLN A 125 -1.08 -9.69 -10.15
C GLN A 125 -1.45 -11.04 -10.76
N ARG A 126 -0.61 -11.58 -11.66
CA ARG A 126 -0.87 -12.86 -12.34
C ARG A 126 -0.91 -14.04 -11.37
N ARG A 127 -0.03 -14.08 -10.37
CA ARG A 127 0.10 -15.21 -9.44
C ARG A 127 -0.82 -15.14 -8.23
N TRP A 128 -1.07 -13.94 -7.71
CA TRP A 128 -1.78 -13.75 -6.44
C TRP A 128 -2.96 -12.79 -6.53
N GLY A 129 -3.24 -12.20 -7.69
CA GLY A 129 -4.29 -11.18 -7.84
C GLY A 129 -3.96 -9.87 -7.12
N ILE A 130 -2.69 -9.62 -6.79
CA ILE A 130 -2.24 -8.37 -6.16
C ILE A 130 -1.96 -7.36 -7.26
N THR A 131 -2.91 -6.44 -7.47
CA THR A 131 -2.75 -5.38 -8.46
C THR A 131 -1.86 -4.25 -7.90
N PRO A 132 -0.74 -3.91 -8.57
CA PRO A 132 0.08 -2.78 -8.16
C PRO A 132 -0.69 -1.46 -8.42
N LEU A 133 -0.78 -0.60 -7.40
CA LEU A 133 -1.41 0.72 -7.50
C LEU A 133 -0.41 1.81 -7.87
N GLN A 134 0.73 1.80 -7.19
CA GLN A 134 1.86 2.69 -7.42
C GLN A 134 3.16 1.94 -7.11
N ILE A 135 4.22 2.31 -7.80
CA ILE A 135 5.61 1.86 -7.57
C ILE A 135 6.44 3.11 -7.35
#